data_AF-A0A318J741-F1
#
_entry.id   AF-A0A318J741-F1
#
_cell.length_a   1.000
_cell.length_b   1.000
_cell.length_c   1.000
_cell.angle_alpha   90.00
_cell.angle_beta   90.00
_cell.angle_gamma   90.00
#
_symmetry.space_group_name_H-M   'P 1'
#
loop_
_entity.id
_entity.type
_entity.pdbx_description
1 polymer ?
#
loop_
_entity_poly.entity_id
_entity_poly.type
_entity_poly.pdbx_seq_one_letter_code
_entity_poly.pdbx_strand_id
1 'polypeptide(L)'
;MSKDDDIQQAINSIALIRQVISQTDAGNPDAKLSGITLDANLLVQLGVFFIVLALGLLELFTSGAMTETLGSGHQNLELKFFGIGLMAFIIVGLVLVLYFVVWRAARHNGEEPGAYIRRNFLYMYQLSLVSDLLMKFICLALLLLADKALWIAPVLLAFTADYLFQARLFTLPSKVAAALGVLCLSLAAYQFYVGSGSLLLPLLTFSAVAGLSAGRLVLRYRNQVQTVH
;
A
#
# COMPACT_ATOMS: atom_id res chain seq x y z
N MET A 1 7.22 -30.95 -22.69
CA MET A 1 7.07 -30.35 -21.35
C MET A 1 6.78 -28.87 -21.57
N SER A 2 5.53 -28.48 -21.39
CA SER A 2 5.04 -27.15 -21.76
C SER A 2 5.35 -26.15 -20.66
N LYS A 3 5.79 -24.95 -21.04
CA LYS A 3 6.08 -23.80 -20.17
C LYS A 3 4.90 -23.41 -19.27
N ASP A 4 3.68 -23.82 -19.64
CA ASP A 4 2.45 -23.57 -18.89
C ASP A 4 2.32 -24.45 -17.63
N ASP A 5 2.88 -25.66 -17.64
CA ASP A 5 2.85 -26.56 -16.48
C ASP A 5 3.73 -26.00 -15.35
N ASP A 6 4.90 -25.44 -15.68
CA ASP A 6 5.82 -24.82 -14.72
C ASP A 6 5.22 -23.54 -14.10
N ILE A 7 4.47 -22.75 -14.88
CA ILE A 7 3.78 -21.55 -14.38
C ILE A 7 2.61 -21.94 -13.47
N GLN A 8 1.82 -22.95 -13.83
CA GLN A 8 0.76 -23.48 -12.96
C GLN A 8 1.31 -24.10 -11.68
N GLN A 9 2.45 -24.78 -11.75
CA GLN A 9 3.11 -25.36 -10.59
C GLN A 9 3.70 -24.29 -9.66
N ALA A 10 4.27 -23.20 -10.20
CA ALA A 10 4.71 -22.05 -9.43
C ALA A 10 3.53 -21.32 -8.74
N ILE A 11 2.41 -21.13 -9.44
CA ILE A 11 1.19 -20.52 -8.88
C ILE A 11 0.59 -21.41 -7.77
N ASN A 12 0.53 -22.72 -7.97
CA ASN A 12 0.07 -23.67 -6.94
C ASN A 12 1.00 -23.71 -5.73
N SER A 13 2.30 -23.54 -5.93
CA SER A 13 3.29 -23.46 -4.85
C SER A 13 3.09 -22.20 -4.01
N ILE A 14 2.81 -21.06 -4.64
CA ILE A 14 2.47 -19.81 -3.96
C ILE A 14 1.12 -19.94 -3.21
N ALA A 15 0.14 -20.61 -3.82
CA ALA A 15 -1.14 -20.89 -3.17
C ALA A 15 -0.98 -21.83 -1.96
N LEU A 16 -0.11 -22.84 -2.06
CA LEU A 16 0.21 -23.78 -0.98
C LEU A 16 0.99 -23.11 0.17
N ILE A 17 1.97 -22.26 -0.13
CA ILE A 17 2.68 -21.47 0.89
C ILE A 17 1.68 -20.55 1.61
N ARG A 18 0.76 -19.94 0.86
CA ARG A 18 -0.31 -19.12 1.44
C ARG A 18 -1.31 -19.93 2.25
N GLN A 19 -1.62 -21.15 1.82
CA GLN A 19 -2.50 -22.07 2.53
C GLN A 19 -1.87 -22.55 3.83
N VAL A 20 -0.56 -22.86 3.84
CA VAL A 20 0.19 -23.25 5.04
C VAL A 20 0.33 -22.08 6.02
N ILE A 21 0.55 -20.85 5.53
CA ILE A 21 0.49 -19.64 6.36
C ILE A 21 -0.94 -19.45 6.92
N SER A 22 -1.97 -19.62 6.08
CA SER A 22 -3.36 -19.50 6.51
C SER A 22 -3.81 -20.60 7.47
N GLN A 23 -3.24 -21.80 7.37
CA GLN A 23 -3.50 -22.93 8.28
C GLN A 23 -2.75 -22.78 9.59
N THR A 24 -1.59 -22.12 9.58
CA THR A 24 -0.91 -21.68 10.81
C THR A 24 -1.68 -20.52 11.48
N ASP A 25 -2.39 -19.69 10.69
CA ASP A 25 -3.34 -18.68 11.17
C ASP A 25 -4.77 -19.22 11.42
N ALA A 26 -5.07 -20.47 11.07
CA ALA A 26 -6.40 -21.09 11.23
C ALA A 26 -6.69 -21.51 12.68
N GLY A 27 -5.74 -21.31 13.60
CA GLY A 27 -5.92 -21.41 15.04
C GLY A 27 -6.79 -20.29 15.64
N ASN A 28 -7.84 -19.86 14.94
CA ASN A 28 -8.82 -18.83 15.31
C ASN A 28 -8.50 -17.40 14.79
N PRO A 29 -8.74 -17.10 13.49
CA PRO A 29 -8.67 -15.75 12.95
C PRO A 29 -9.71 -14.78 13.57
N ASP A 30 -10.75 -15.31 14.20
CA ASP A 30 -11.80 -14.53 14.89
C ASP A 30 -11.38 -14.06 16.29
N ALA A 31 -10.34 -14.67 16.90
CA ALA A 31 -9.85 -14.29 18.23
C ALA A 31 -8.69 -13.27 18.20
N LYS A 32 -8.06 -13.05 17.03
CA LYS A 32 -6.81 -12.27 16.91
C LYS A 32 -7.01 -10.81 16.52
N LEU A 33 -8.20 -10.45 16.03
CA LEU A 33 -8.63 -9.06 15.81
C LEU A 33 -9.40 -8.58 17.04
N SER A 34 -8.70 -8.47 18.17
CA SER A 34 -9.19 -7.72 19.33
C SER A 34 -9.49 -6.28 18.89
N GLY A 35 -10.60 -5.70 19.34
CA GLY A 35 -11.15 -4.43 18.83
C GLY A 35 -10.16 -3.26 18.72
N ILE A 36 -9.09 -3.26 19.50
CA ILE A 36 -8.07 -2.21 19.51
C ILE A 36 -7.06 -2.36 18.35
N THR A 37 -6.84 -3.58 17.85
CA THR A 37 -6.07 -3.87 16.63
C THR A 37 -6.78 -3.31 15.39
N LEU A 38 -8.11 -3.34 15.43
CA LEU A 38 -8.99 -2.84 14.38
C LEU A 38 -8.92 -1.30 14.31
N ASP A 39 -8.90 -0.63 15.46
CA ASP A 39 -8.83 0.84 15.57
C ASP A 39 -7.54 1.42 15.00
N ALA A 40 -6.39 0.87 15.35
CA ALA A 40 -5.11 1.36 14.86
C ALA A 40 -4.94 1.14 13.35
N ASN A 41 -5.39 -0.01 12.83
CA ASN A 41 -5.35 -0.29 11.39
C ASN A 41 -6.34 0.58 10.60
N LEU A 42 -7.52 0.84 11.17
CA LEU A 42 -8.52 1.74 10.60
C LEU A 42 -7.99 3.18 10.53
N LEU A 43 -7.34 3.68 11.58
CA LEU A 43 -6.78 5.03 11.63
C LEU A 43 -5.69 5.21 10.56
N VAL A 44 -4.78 4.23 10.44
CA VAL A 44 -3.73 4.25 9.40
C VAL A 44 -4.34 4.19 8.00
N GLN A 45 -5.29 3.29 7.74
CA GLN A 45 -5.93 3.19 6.42
C GLN A 45 -6.74 4.43 6.05
N LEU A 46 -7.48 5.01 7.00
CA LEU A 46 -8.22 6.27 6.76
C LEU A 46 -7.27 7.42 6.51
N GLY A 47 -6.19 7.54 7.29
CA GLY A 47 -5.17 8.57 7.08
C GLY A 47 -4.55 8.48 5.68
N VAL A 48 -4.11 7.28 5.29
CA VAL A 48 -3.57 7.02 3.95
C VAL A 48 -4.61 7.31 2.86
N PHE A 49 -5.86 6.89 3.04
CA PHE A 49 -6.94 7.18 2.11
C PHE A 49 -7.15 8.70 1.91
N PHE A 50 -7.28 9.46 3.00
CA PHE A 50 -7.51 10.91 2.92
C PHE A 50 -6.31 11.66 2.31
N ILE A 51 -5.08 11.27 2.64
CA ILE A 51 -3.87 11.87 2.05
C ILE A 51 -3.85 11.64 0.54
N VAL A 52 -4.02 10.39 0.09
CA VAL A 52 -3.96 10.08 -1.35
C VAL A 52 -5.14 10.69 -2.10
N LEU A 53 -6.34 10.71 -1.49
CA LEU A 53 -7.51 11.38 -2.05
C LEU A 53 -7.27 12.89 -2.20
N ALA A 54 -6.71 13.55 -1.18
CA ALA A 54 -6.37 14.96 -1.23
C ALA A 54 -5.35 15.26 -2.34
N LEU A 55 -4.32 14.41 -2.51
CA LEU A 55 -3.36 14.53 -3.61
C LEU A 55 -4.03 14.36 -4.97
N GLY A 56 -4.94 13.38 -5.12
CA GLY A 56 -5.71 13.18 -6.34
C GLY A 56 -6.62 14.36 -6.68
N LEU A 57 -7.29 14.94 -5.68
CA LEU A 57 -8.10 16.15 -5.85
C LEU A 57 -7.23 17.36 -6.20
N LEU A 58 -6.10 17.56 -5.53
CA LEU A 58 -5.15 18.62 -5.87
C LEU A 58 -4.67 18.49 -7.31
N GLU A 59 -4.31 17.29 -7.75
CA GLU A 59 -3.89 17.04 -9.13
C GLU A 59 -5.01 17.37 -10.13
N LEU A 60 -6.27 17.05 -9.79
CA LEU A 60 -7.43 17.37 -10.60
C LEU A 60 -7.68 18.89 -10.67
N PHE A 61 -7.64 19.59 -9.53
CA PHE A 61 -7.91 21.03 -9.45
C PHE A 61 -6.78 21.88 -10.03
N THR A 62 -5.54 21.40 -9.97
CA THR A 62 -4.36 22.08 -10.53
C THR A 62 -4.10 21.72 -11.99
N SER A 63 -5.01 20.99 -12.64
CA SER A 63 -4.88 20.54 -14.03
C SER A 63 -3.60 19.75 -14.33
N GLY A 64 -3.11 18.98 -13.35
CA GLY A 64 -1.94 18.12 -13.53
C GLY A 64 -0.61 18.75 -13.12
N ALA A 65 -0.59 19.74 -12.22
CA ALA A 65 0.64 20.41 -11.82
C ALA A 65 1.70 19.46 -11.24
N MET A 66 1.32 18.37 -10.55
CA MET A 66 2.30 17.38 -10.07
C MET A 66 2.84 16.56 -11.24
N THR A 67 1.99 16.15 -12.18
CA THR A 67 2.42 15.48 -13.42
C THR A 67 3.38 16.36 -14.24
N GLU A 68 3.07 17.66 -14.38
CA GLU A 68 3.88 18.60 -15.15
C GLU A 68 5.23 18.88 -14.48
N THR A 69 5.22 19.11 -13.16
CA THR A 69 6.47 19.31 -12.40
C THR A 69 7.36 18.06 -12.45
N LEU A 70 6.79 16.87 -12.35
CA LEU A 70 7.51 15.61 -12.52
C LEU A 70 8.10 15.46 -13.95
N GLY A 71 7.35 15.88 -14.98
CA GLY A 71 7.79 15.88 -16.37
C GLY A 71 8.90 16.89 -16.68
N SER A 72 8.81 18.08 -16.09
CA SER A 72 9.80 19.17 -16.21
C SER A 72 11.14 18.85 -15.54
N GLY A 73 11.16 17.88 -14.63
CA GLY A 73 12.36 17.38 -13.94
C GLY A 73 13.47 16.91 -14.89
N HIS A 74 13.15 16.58 -16.14
CA HIS A 74 14.16 16.26 -17.18
C HIS A 74 15.18 17.38 -17.41
N GLN A 75 14.76 18.64 -17.28
CA GLN A 75 15.57 19.80 -17.67
C GLN A 75 16.50 20.29 -16.55
N ASN A 76 16.21 19.98 -15.28
CA ASN A 76 16.96 20.51 -14.16
C ASN A 76 17.31 19.42 -13.13
N LEU A 77 18.61 19.12 -13.04
CA LEU A 77 19.16 18.14 -12.10
C LEU A 77 18.86 18.51 -10.63
N GLU A 78 18.86 19.81 -10.30
CA GLU A 78 18.56 20.29 -8.95
C GLU A 78 17.14 19.95 -8.54
N LEU A 79 16.18 20.07 -9.47
CA LEU A 79 14.79 19.74 -9.24
C LEU A 79 14.60 18.23 -8.99
N LYS A 80 15.35 17.37 -9.68
CA LYS A 80 15.35 15.91 -9.44
C LYS A 80 15.84 15.58 -8.03
N PHE A 81 16.99 16.12 -7.62
CA PHE A 81 17.53 15.89 -6.28
C PHE A 81 16.63 16.44 -5.19
N PHE A 82 16.03 17.62 -5.41
CA PHE A 82 15.04 18.18 -4.51
C PHE A 82 13.82 17.26 -4.37
N GLY A 83 13.27 16.77 -5.48
CA GLY A 83 12.14 15.83 -5.47
C GLY A 83 12.46 14.51 -4.76
N ILE A 84 13.64 13.92 -5.02
CA ILE A 84 14.11 12.71 -4.34
C ILE A 84 14.29 12.97 -2.83
N GLY A 85 14.90 14.10 -2.46
CA GLY A 85 15.07 14.51 -1.06
C GLY A 85 13.73 14.70 -0.35
N LEU A 86 12.76 15.34 -1.01
CA LEU A 86 11.42 15.53 -0.48
C LEU A 86 10.71 14.18 -0.27
N MET A 87 10.77 13.27 -1.25
CA MET A 87 10.22 11.91 -1.10
C MET A 87 10.87 11.15 0.06
N ALA A 88 12.19 11.20 0.18
CA ALA A 88 12.90 10.57 1.30
C ALA A 88 12.44 11.13 2.65
N PHE A 89 12.32 12.46 2.75
CA PHE A 89 11.84 13.13 3.95
C PHE A 89 10.41 12.74 4.30
N ILE A 90 9.51 12.68 3.31
CA ILE A 90 8.12 12.24 3.50
C ILE A 90 8.07 10.79 3.99
N ILE A 91 8.88 9.89 3.42
CA ILE A 91 8.92 8.48 3.83
C ILE A 91 9.40 8.35 5.27
N VAL A 92 10.49 9.03 5.63
CA VAL A 92 10.99 9.04 7.02
C VAL A 92 9.92 9.59 7.96
N GLY A 93 9.28 10.69 7.60
CA GLY A 93 8.16 11.27 8.36
C GLY A 93 7.00 10.30 8.55
N LEU A 94 6.56 9.63 7.48
CA LEU A 94 5.50 8.62 7.52
C LEU A 94 5.85 7.43 8.41
N VAL A 95 7.09 6.91 8.31
CA VAL A 95 7.56 5.82 9.17
C VAL A 95 7.56 6.28 10.63
N LEU A 96 8.06 7.47 10.94
CA LEU A 96 8.04 8.02 12.30
C LEU A 96 6.62 8.17 12.84
N VAL A 97 5.70 8.73 12.05
CA VAL A 97 4.29 8.88 12.43
C VAL A 97 3.65 7.50 12.67
N LEU A 98 3.92 6.53 11.80
CA LEU A 98 3.39 5.17 11.96
C LEU A 98 3.89 4.53 13.26
N TYR A 99 5.19 4.55 13.53
CA TYR A 99 5.76 4.03 14.78
C TYR A 99 5.22 4.80 16.00
N PHE A 100 5.02 6.11 15.90
CA PHE A 100 4.44 6.92 16.96
C PHE A 100 2.98 6.53 17.26
N VAL A 101 2.15 6.35 16.23
CA VAL A 101 0.75 5.91 16.37
C VAL A 101 0.69 4.55 17.05
N VAL A 102 1.53 3.61 16.61
CA VAL A 102 1.58 2.27 17.20
C VAL A 102 2.11 2.29 18.63
N TRP A 103 3.13 3.10 18.92
CA TRP A 103 3.65 3.29 20.27
C TRP A 103 2.59 3.88 21.21
N ARG A 104 1.84 4.90 20.75
CA ARG A 104 0.74 5.49 21.51
C ARG A 104 -0.38 4.48 21.77
N ALA A 105 -0.72 3.66 20.77
CA ALA A 105 -1.69 2.58 20.92
C ALA A 105 -1.21 1.52 21.94
N ALA A 106 0.06 1.13 21.92
CA ALA A 106 0.64 0.20 22.89
C ALA A 106 0.60 0.75 24.32
N ARG A 107 0.98 2.02 24.51
CA ARG A 107 0.92 2.74 25.79
C ARG A 107 -0.50 2.81 26.36
N HIS A 108 -1.50 3.06 25.51
CA HIS A 108 -2.91 3.07 25.92
C HIS A 108 -3.39 1.70 26.44
N ASN A 109 -2.77 0.61 25.97
CA ASN A 109 -3.12 -0.75 26.36
C ASN A 109 -2.29 -1.29 27.55
N GLY A 110 -1.35 -0.50 28.07
CA GLY A 110 -0.44 -0.96 29.13
C GLY A 110 0.50 -2.10 28.70
N GLU A 111 0.64 -2.34 27.39
CA GLU A 111 1.52 -3.38 26.83
C GLU A 111 2.85 -2.77 26.36
N GLU A 112 3.93 -3.57 26.40
CA GLU A 112 5.20 -3.15 25.78
C GLU A 112 5.04 -2.99 24.26
N PRO A 113 5.61 -1.94 23.65
CA PRO A 113 5.49 -1.67 22.22
C PRO A 113 5.90 -2.85 21.34
N GLY A 114 6.96 -3.58 21.72
CA GLY A 114 7.43 -4.75 20.97
C GLY A 114 6.44 -5.91 21.00
N ALA A 115 5.82 -6.18 22.15
CA ALA A 115 4.80 -7.21 22.29
C ALA A 115 3.50 -6.85 21.53
N TYR A 116 3.10 -5.58 21.60
CA TYR A 116 1.93 -5.06 20.89
C TYR A 116 2.13 -5.12 19.36
N ILE A 117 3.30 -4.69 18.85
CA ILE A 117 3.66 -4.78 17.43
C ILE A 117 3.68 -6.24 16.96
N ARG A 118 4.31 -7.15 17.72
CA ARG A 118 4.37 -8.57 17.35
C ARG A 118 2.99 -9.23 17.29
N ARG A 119 2.03 -8.80 18.12
CA ARG A 119 0.67 -9.37 18.15
C ARG A 119 -0.24 -8.79 17.06
N ASN A 120 -0.11 -7.50 16.78
CA ASN A 120 -1.08 -6.73 15.97
C ASN A 120 -0.54 -6.31 14.60
N PHE A 121 0.78 -6.18 14.47
CA PHE A 121 1.46 -5.64 13.30
C PHE A 121 2.73 -6.44 13.00
N LEU A 122 2.56 -7.75 12.76
CA LEU A 122 3.65 -8.68 12.46
C LEU A 122 4.56 -8.18 11.30
N TYR A 123 3.97 -7.42 10.38
CA TYR A 123 4.59 -6.76 9.23
C TYR A 123 5.52 -5.59 9.58
N MET A 124 5.24 -4.85 10.66
CA MET A 124 6.12 -3.79 11.18
C MET A 124 7.26 -4.36 12.03
N TYR A 125 7.02 -5.50 12.70
CA TYR A 125 8.01 -6.14 13.55
C TYR A 125 9.26 -6.60 12.78
N GLN A 126 9.08 -7.13 11.56
CA GLN A 126 10.17 -7.74 10.78
C GLN A 126 10.93 -6.75 9.88
N LEU A 127 10.79 -5.42 10.06
CA LEU A 127 11.33 -4.40 9.14
C LEU A 127 10.87 -4.55 7.67
N SER A 128 9.98 -5.52 7.37
CA SER A 128 9.56 -5.84 6.01
C SER A 128 8.82 -4.66 5.36
N LEU A 129 8.05 -3.90 6.15
CA LEU A 129 7.41 -2.67 5.66
C LEU A 129 8.42 -1.59 5.30
N VAL A 130 9.42 -1.35 6.16
CA VAL A 130 10.46 -0.34 5.93
C VAL A 130 11.30 -0.72 4.72
N SER A 131 11.70 -1.99 4.62
CA SER A 131 12.45 -2.51 3.47
C SER A 131 11.65 -2.42 2.16
N ASP A 132 10.36 -2.76 2.17
CA ASP A 132 9.48 -2.63 1.01
C ASP A 132 9.33 -1.17 0.56
N LEU A 133 9.10 -0.25 1.50
CA LEU A 133 9.03 1.19 1.22
C LEU A 133 10.33 1.74 0.66
N LEU A 134 11.48 1.32 1.22
CA LEU A 134 12.80 1.70 0.71
C LEU A 134 13.03 1.17 -0.71
N MET A 135 12.65 -0.08 -1.01
CA MET A 135 12.77 -0.62 -2.36
C MET A 135 11.91 0.16 -3.36
N LYS A 136 10.68 0.50 -2.99
CA LYS A 136 9.77 1.32 -3.82
C LYS A 136 10.32 2.73 -4.03
N PHE A 137 10.88 3.34 -2.98
CA PHE A 137 11.56 4.63 -3.07
C PHE A 137 12.77 4.59 -4.00
N ILE A 138 13.67 3.62 -3.83
CA ILE A 138 14.87 3.47 -4.67
C ILE A 138 14.47 3.30 -6.13
N CYS A 139 13.44 2.49 -6.41
CA CYS A 139 12.91 2.32 -7.75
C CYS A 139 12.44 3.65 -8.36
N LEU A 140 11.62 4.43 -7.64
CA LEU A 140 11.15 5.73 -8.13
C LEU A 140 12.28 6.76 -8.29
N ALA A 141 13.23 6.78 -7.36
CA ALA A 141 14.39 7.65 -7.44
C ALA A 141 15.26 7.33 -8.66
N LEU A 142 15.50 6.05 -8.95
CA LEU A 142 16.23 5.62 -10.14
C LEU A 142 15.49 5.98 -11.43
N LEU A 143 14.16 5.87 -11.46
CA LEU A 143 13.37 6.30 -12.63
C LEU A 143 13.47 7.81 -12.88
N LEU A 144 13.47 8.62 -11.82
CA LEU A 144 13.72 10.07 -11.94
C LEU A 144 15.14 10.36 -12.44
N LEU A 145 16.15 9.69 -11.89
CA LEU A 145 17.54 9.88 -12.29
C LEU A 145 17.81 9.41 -13.73
N ALA A 146 17.12 8.35 -14.17
CA ALA A 146 17.24 7.79 -15.51
C ALA A 146 16.39 8.51 -16.57
N ASP A 147 15.79 9.66 -16.23
CA ASP A 147 14.95 10.44 -17.15
C ASP A 147 13.71 9.70 -17.66
N LYS A 148 13.22 8.74 -16.86
CA LYS A 148 12.01 7.97 -17.12
C LYS A 148 10.87 8.41 -16.20
N ALA A 149 10.70 9.73 -16.02
CA ALA A 149 9.63 10.28 -15.18
C ALA A 149 8.23 9.81 -15.61
N LEU A 150 7.99 9.62 -16.92
CA LEU A 150 6.75 9.06 -17.45
C LEU A 150 6.42 7.66 -16.92
N TRP A 151 7.41 6.90 -16.46
CA TRP A 151 7.24 5.53 -15.97
C TRP A 151 6.84 5.50 -14.49
N ILE A 152 6.90 6.63 -13.79
CA ILE A 152 6.55 6.71 -12.37
C ILE A 152 5.08 6.40 -12.15
N ALA A 153 4.18 6.99 -12.95
CA ALA A 153 2.75 6.75 -12.84
C ALA A 153 2.35 5.26 -13.02
N PRO A 154 2.77 4.55 -14.10
CA PRO A 154 2.46 3.13 -14.23
C PRO A 154 3.15 2.27 -13.15
N VAL A 155 4.34 2.64 -12.68
CA VAL A 155 5.00 1.93 -11.57
C VAL A 155 4.25 2.10 -10.25
N LEU A 156 3.67 3.27 -9.97
CA LEU A 156 2.80 3.48 -8.80
C LEU A 156 1.54 2.59 -8.85
N LEU A 157 0.95 2.39 -10.04
CA LEU A 157 -0.14 1.42 -10.22
C LEU A 157 0.34 -0.02 -9.97
N ALA A 158 1.52 -0.38 -10.46
CA ALA A 158 2.11 -1.69 -10.21
C ALA A 158 2.38 -1.94 -8.72
N PHE A 159 2.84 -0.91 -7.98
CA PHE A 159 2.98 -1.00 -6.52
C PHE A 159 1.63 -1.15 -5.80
N THR A 160 0.57 -0.54 -6.33
CA THR A 160 -0.80 -0.76 -5.80
C THR A 160 -1.24 -2.21 -5.99
N ALA A 161 -0.95 -2.81 -7.16
CA ALA A 161 -1.20 -4.23 -7.41
C ALA A 161 -0.40 -5.14 -6.47
N ASP A 162 0.87 -4.84 -6.25
CA ASP A 162 1.74 -5.56 -5.32
C ASP A 162 1.17 -5.54 -3.89
N TYR A 163 0.76 -4.37 -3.39
CA TYR A 163 0.11 -4.27 -2.07
C TYR A 163 -1.20 -5.05 -1.98
N LEU A 164 -1.97 -5.13 -3.07
CA LEU A 164 -3.19 -5.93 -3.16
C LEU A 164 -2.89 -7.44 -3.09
N PHE A 165 -1.88 -7.93 -3.80
CA PHE A 165 -1.52 -9.35 -3.77
C PHE A 165 -0.96 -9.76 -2.41
N GLN A 166 -0.13 -8.92 -1.81
CA GLN A 166 0.44 -9.17 -0.48
C GLN A 166 -0.61 -9.12 0.64
N ALA A 167 -1.80 -8.55 0.40
CA ALA A 167 -2.89 -8.41 1.37
C ALA A 167 -2.45 -7.77 2.71
N ARG A 168 -1.46 -6.87 2.64
CA ARG A 168 -0.86 -6.21 3.81
C ARG A 168 -1.62 -4.95 4.18
N LEU A 169 -1.62 -3.98 3.25
CA LEU A 169 -2.17 -2.65 3.49
C LEU A 169 -3.69 -2.62 3.37
N PHE A 170 -4.27 -3.48 2.52
CA PHE A 170 -5.70 -3.55 2.28
C PHE A 170 -6.32 -4.79 2.92
N THR A 171 -7.38 -4.61 3.70
CA THR A 171 -8.12 -5.69 4.35
C THR A 171 -9.29 -6.15 3.48
N LEU A 172 -8.99 -6.58 2.26
CA LEU A 172 -9.97 -7.07 1.28
C LEU A 172 -9.96 -8.61 1.22
N PRO A 173 -11.08 -9.26 0.84
CA PRO A 173 -11.08 -10.69 0.54
C PRO A 173 -10.04 -11.04 -0.51
N SER A 174 -9.37 -12.18 -0.35
CA SER A 174 -8.32 -12.63 -1.27
C SER A 174 -8.74 -12.63 -2.74
N LYS A 175 -9.97 -13.04 -3.05
CA LYS A 175 -10.52 -13.04 -4.42
C LYS A 175 -10.69 -11.63 -4.99
N VAL A 176 -11.19 -10.70 -4.17
CA VAL A 176 -11.40 -9.29 -4.57
C VAL A 176 -10.06 -8.59 -4.71
N ALA A 177 -9.15 -8.81 -3.76
CA ALA A 177 -7.81 -8.25 -3.79
C ALA A 177 -7.01 -8.74 -5.01
N ALA A 178 -7.12 -10.03 -5.36
CA ALA A 178 -6.48 -10.57 -6.56
C ALA A 178 -7.08 -9.98 -7.85
N ALA A 179 -8.41 -9.90 -7.96
CA ALA A 179 -9.07 -9.31 -9.13
C ALA A 179 -8.69 -7.83 -9.32
N LEU A 180 -8.71 -7.04 -8.25
CA LEU A 180 -8.28 -5.64 -8.27
C LEU A 180 -6.77 -5.52 -8.56
N GLY A 181 -5.95 -6.45 -8.05
CA GLY A 181 -4.51 -6.48 -8.30
C GLY A 181 -4.20 -6.72 -9.78
N VAL A 182 -4.87 -7.69 -10.40
CA VAL A 182 -4.77 -7.94 -11.86
C VAL A 182 -5.23 -6.71 -12.64
N LEU A 183 -6.34 -6.10 -12.25
CA LEU A 183 -6.83 -4.88 -12.88
C LEU A 183 -5.83 -3.72 -12.78
N CYS A 184 -5.20 -3.52 -11.61
CA CYS A 184 -4.16 -2.50 -11.42
C CYS A 184 -2.93 -2.78 -12.30
N LEU A 185 -2.52 -4.04 -12.44
CA LEU A 185 -1.44 -4.45 -13.34
C LEU A 185 -1.79 -4.19 -14.81
N SER A 186 -3.01 -4.51 -15.23
CA SER A 186 -3.49 -4.24 -16.59
C SER A 186 -3.53 -2.73 -16.88
N LEU A 187 -4.00 -1.92 -15.93
CA LEU A 187 -3.97 -0.46 -16.05
C LEU A 187 -2.54 0.09 -16.08
N ALA A 188 -1.62 -0.46 -15.27
CA ALA A 188 -0.21 -0.10 -15.31
C ALA A 188 0.41 -0.39 -16.69
N ALA A 189 0.16 -1.58 -17.24
CA ALA A 189 0.65 -1.97 -18.56
C ALA A 189 0.05 -1.09 -19.67
N TYR A 190 -1.24 -0.78 -19.59
CA TYR A 190 -1.92 0.12 -20.52
C TYR A 190 -1.33 1.54 -20.44
N GLN A 191 -1.18 2.09 -19.23
CA GLN A 191 -0.62 3.41 -19.01
C GLN A 191 0.83 3.51 -19.50
N PHE A 192 1.61 2.46 -19.30
CA PHE A 192 2.97 2.34 -19.84
C PHE A 192 2.97 2.31 -21.37
N TYR A 193 2.09 1.52 -22.00
CA TYR A 193 1.99 1.40 -23.45
C TYR A 193 1.58 2.72 -24.13
N VAL A 194 0.65 3.45 -23.54
CA VAL A 194 0.19 4.76 -24.03
C VAL A 194 1.21 5.87 -23.74
N GLY A 195 2.22 5.61 -22.91
CA GLY A 195 3.23 6.60 -22.52
C GLY A 195 2.68 7.73 -21.64
N SER A 196 1.57 7.48 -20.94
CA SER A 196 0.93 8.52 -20.12
C SER A 196 1.61 8.64 -18.76
N GLY A 197 2.25 9.78 -18.53
CA GLY A 197 2.85 10.13 -17.22
C GLY A 197 1.85 10.63 -16.17
N SER A 198 0.54 10.62 -16.46
CA SER A 198 -0.47 11.23 -15.57
C SER A 198 -0.57 10.50 -14.23
N LEU A 199 -0.41 11.26 -13.15
CA LEU A 199 -0.54 10.75 -11.78
C LEU A 199 -2.01 10.55 -11.35
N LEU A 200 -2.98 11.05 -12.11
CA LEU A 200 -4.40 10.93 -11.78
C LEU A 200 -4.86 9.47 -11.70
N LEU A 201 -4.50 8.66 -12.70
CA LEU A 201 -4.90 7.26 -12.76
C LEU A 201 -4.39 6.45 -11.55
N PRO A 202 -3.08 6.48 -11.19
CA PRO A 202 -2.60 5.81 -9.98
C PRO A 202 -3.24 6.34 -8.70
N LEU A 203 -3.38 7.66 -8.54
CA LEU A 203 -3.95 8.25 -7.33
C LEU A 203 -5.43 7.85 -7.14
N LEU A 204 -6.25 7.97 -8.18
CA LEU A 204 -7.67 7.59 -8.12
C LEU A 204 -7.85 6.10 -7.87
N THR A 205 -7.05 5.26 -8.53
CA THR A 205 -7.12 3.79 -8.36
C THR A 205 -6.75 3.42 -6.93
N PHE A 206 -5.66 3.97 -6.39
CA PHE A 206 -5.27 3.74 -5.02
C PHE A 206 -6.34 4.24 -4.03
N SER A 207 -6.86 5.45 -4.21
CA SER A 207 -7.94 5.99 -3.37
C SER A 207 -9.18 5.12 -3.40
N ALA A 208 -9.60 4.63 -4.56
CA ALA A 208 -10.77 3.75 -4.67
C ALA A 208 -10.56 2.44 -3.91
N VAL A 209 -9.39 1.80 -4.07
CA VAL A 209 -9.04 0.56 -3.36
C VAL A 209 -8.95 0.78 -1.85
N ALA A 210 -8.30 1.87 -1.42
CA ALA A 210 -8.19 2.26 -0.02
C ALA A 210 -9.56 2.55 0.59
N GLY A 211 -10.45 3.25 -0.13
CA GLY A 211 -11.81 3.52 0.30
C GLY A 211 -12.65 2.25 0.46
N LEU A 212 -12.54 1.30 -0.47
CA LEU A 212 -13.20 -0.02 -0.36
C LEU A 212 -12.69 -0.81 0.86
N SER A 213 -11.38 -0.79 1.10
CA SER A 213 -10.76 -1.43 2.26
C SER A 213 -11.25 -0.81 3.58
N ALA A 214 -11.18 0.52 3.69
CA ALA A 214 -11.60 1.26 4.87
C ALA A 214 -13.11 1.11 5.13
N GLY A 215 -13.96 1.20 4.10
CA GLY A 215 -15.40 1.02 4.22
C GLY A 215 -15.78 -0.36 4.76
N ARG A 216 -15.09 -1.41 4.32
CA ARG A 216 -15.28 -2.76 4.85
C ARG A 216 -14.84 -2.89 6.30
N LEU A 217 -13.73 -2.24 6.69
CA LEU A 217 -13.28 -2.16 8.08
C LEU A 217 -14.31 -1.45 8.97
N VAL A 218 -14.87 -0.32 8.52
CA VAL A 218 -15.92 0.40 9.25
C VAL A 218 -17.17 -0.47 9.41
N LEU A 219 -17.60 -1.20 8.38
CA LEU A 219 -18.73 -2.13 8.48
C LEU A 219 -18.45 -3.24 9.51
N ARG A 220 -17.24 -3.79 9.55
CA ARG A 220 -16.84 -4.78 10.55
C ARG A 220 -16.82 -4.21 11.96
N TYR A 221 -16.31 -2.99 12.13
CA TYR A 221 -16.32 -2.28 13.41
C TYR A 221 -17.76 -2.11 13.93
N ARG A 222 -18.68 -1.65 13.07
CA ARG A 222 -20.11 -1.50 13.44
C ARG A 222 -20.76 -2.82 13.85
N ASN A 223 -20.47 -3.90 13.13
CA ASN A 223 -21.03 -5.22 13.44
C ASN A 223 -20.49 -5.79 14.77
N GLN A 224 -19.22 -5.54 15.11
CA GLN A 224 -18.64 -5.95 16.40
C GLN A 224 -19.25 -5.18 17.57
N VAL A 225 -19.46 -3.87 17.43
CA VAL A 225 -20.09 -3.04 18.47
C VAL A 225 -21.54 -3.45 18.72
N GLN A 226 -22.27 -3.90 17.69
CA GLN A 226 -23.66 -4.37 17.82
C GLN A 226 -23.80 -5.75 18.47
N THR A 227 -22.77 -6.60 18.46
CA THR A 227 -22.82 -7.93 19.09
C THR A 227 -22.46 -7.94 20.58
N VAL A 228 -21.97 -6.82 21.12
CA VAL A 228 -21.55 -6.68 22.53
C VAL A 228 -22.64 -6.02 23.40
N HIS A 229 -23.78 -5.64 22.80
CA HIS A 229 -25.00 -5.19 23.48
C HIS A 229 -26.15 -6.16 23.21
#